data_AF-M8BTI8-F1
#
_entry.id   AF-M8BTI8-F1
#
_cell.length_a   1.000
_cell.length_b   1.000
_cell.length_c   1.000
_cell.angle_alpha   90.00
_cell.angle_beta   90.00
_cell.angle_gamma   90.00
#
_symmetry.space_group_name_H-M   'P 1'
#
loop_
_entity.id
_entity.type
_entity.pdbx_description
1 polymer ?
#
loop_
_entity_poly.entity_id
_entity_poly.type
_entity_poly.pdbx_seq_one_letter_code
_entity_poly.pdbx_strand_id
1 'polypeptide(L)'
;MPTVSVGRDRLFAALGRVYTQDEFEALCFDFGIELDDVTTEKAIIRKEKHLEEDVEADGDDEVIYKIEVAANRYDLLCLEGLARSLRIFTGSEATPIFKIASIPRGSMLQMHVRPQTSQIRPYVVCAVLRGVTFAEVRYNSFIDLQDKLHQNICRKRTLVAIGTHDLDTLQGPFSYEALPPQEINFIPLKQEQTFRADALMDFYRSDMKLKKFLHIIENSPVYPVIYDSNRTVLSLPPIINGAHSAITLKTRNVFIECTATDLTKANIVLNTMVAMFSEYCENKFEVEPVEVVSHDGSTAIYPDLSCYKMEVSLSDIVGPIGISLDETQFAALSKCDDTTEYLKVQVISLLNKMQLQADLCSSNREPCISVSVPPTRSDVLHARDLAEDVAIAYGYNNVPKSKPKSMTIGGRQPLNRFSDKIRAEVARAGYMEVLTFVLTSHEENFDMLNRTDDGNKAVIIANPRTSEFEVVRSSLMSCLLKTLKHNIDHPRPIKMRSGGVDADGMTLVTNGGLGEATAPTIFEVGDVVSLDTSRDVGASNNRRLAALYCNSNSGFEEIMGLVDRIVKIVRAPHINFGQTYYVPSSEPEFFTKRQCKIVMSDGKQVGYLGIVHAEVLRKFGIPDPCTFVEIDIEALL
;
A
#
# COMPACT_ATOMS: atom_id res chain seq x y z
N MET A 1 -7.06 0.11 0.20
CA MET A 1 -6.75 0.15 1.64
C MET A 1 -7.65 -0.90 2.30
N PRO A 2 -7.70 -1.09 3.63
CA PRO A 2 -8.65 -2.02 4.22
C PRO A 2 -10.09 -1.59 3.95
N THR A 3 -10.92 -2.52 3.46
CA THR A 3 -12.34 -2.29 3.18
C THR A 3 -13.18 -3.12 4.14
N VAL A 4 -14.20 -2.52 4.74
CA VAL A 4 -15.14 -3.15 5.65
C VAL A 4 -16.50 -3.23 4.97
N SER A 5 -16.99 -4.45 4.74
CA SER A 5 -18.34 -4.68 4.21
C SER A 5 -19.32 -4.80 5.37
N VAL A 6 -20.33 -3.94 5.42
CA VAL A 6 -21.35 -3.92 6.48
C VAL A 6 -22.75 -3.81 5.87
N GLY A 7 -23.71 -4.56 6.42
CA GLY A 7 -25.12 -4.41 6.05
C GLY A 7 -25.64 -3.03 6.44
N ARG A 8 -26.22 -2.29 5.50
CA ARG A 8 -26.68 -0.90 5.69
C ARG A 8 -27.66 -0.78 6.84
N ASP A 9 -28.70 -1.60 6.83
CA ASP A 9 -29.79 -1.51 7.81
C ASP A 9 -29.28 -1.86 9.21
N ARG A 10 -28.33 -2.79 9.30
CA ARG A 10 -27.63 -3.16 10.55
C ARG A 10 -26.74 -2.03 11.05
N LEU A 11 -25.99 -1.39 10.15
CA LEU A 11 -25.17 -0.23 10.49
C LEU A 11 -26.03 0.90 11.02
N PHE A 12 -27.15 1.21 10.36
CA PHE A 12 -28.07 2.26 10.79
C PHE A 12 -28.76 1.93 12.13
N ALA A 13 -29.13 0.66 12.33
CA ALA A 13 -29.61 0.19 13.63
C ALA A 13 -28.55 0.37 14.73
N ALA A 14 -27.29 0.05 14.44
CA ALA A 14 -26.18 0.26 15.37
C ALA A 14 -25.89 1.74 15.62
N LEU A 15 -26.05 2.62 14.64
CA LEU A 15 -25.91 4.07 14.79
C LEU A 15 -27.10 4.71 15.53
N GLY A 16 -28.25 4.02 15.60
CA GLY A 16 -29.48 4.54 16.21
C GLY A 16 -30.22 5.59 15.36
N ARG A 17 -29.81 5.76 14.09
CA ARG A 17 -30.43 6.69 13.13
C ARG A 17 -30.33 6.10 11.72
N VAL A 18 -31.39 6.31 10.94
CA VAL A 18 -31.41 6.02 9.51
C VAL A 18 -30.85 7.23 8.76
N TYR A 19 -29.88 6.99 7.88
CA TYR A 19 -29.27 8.01 7.03
C TYR A 19 -29.68 7.80 5.58
N THR A 20 -29.82 8.89 4.84
CA THR A 20 -29.74 8.84 3.37
C THR A 20 -28.31 8.53 2.93
N GLN A 21 -28.13 8.11 1.68
CA GLN A 21 -26.78 7.85 1.15
C GLN A 21 -25.90 9.11 1.21
N ASP A 22 -26.40 10.25 0.71
CA ASP A 22 -25.67 11.53 0.74
C ASP A 22 -25.31 11.98 2.17
N GLU A 23 -26.22 11.82 3.13
CA GLU A 23 -25.93 12.14 4.54
C GLU A 23 -24.84 11.22 5.12
N PHE A 24 -24.83 9.94 4.74
CA PHE A 24 -23.84 9.00 5.22
C PHE A 24 -22.47 9.23 4.54
N GLU A 25 -22.45 9.53 3.25
CA GLU A 25 -21.23 9.93 2.52
C GLU A 25 -20.61 11.19 3.12
N ALA A 26 -21.44 12.19 3.47
CA ALA A 26 -20.98 13.39 4.15
C ALA A 26 -20.38 13.07 5.54
N LEU A 27 -21.04 12.20 6.32
CA LEU A 27 -20.52 11.75 7.62
C LEU A 27 -19.19 11.00 7.48
N CYS A 28 -19.08 10.12 6.47
CA CYS A 28 -17.86 9.41 6.14
C CYS A 28 -16.73 10.39 5.83
N PHE A 29 -17.00 11.36 4.94
CA PHE A 29 -16.04 12.37 4.55
C PHE A 29 -15.56 13.22 5.73
N ASP A 30 -16.49 13.66 6.60
CA ASP A 30 -16.16 14.46 7.80
C ASP A 30 -15.30 13.67 8.81
N PHE A 31 -15.50 12.36 8.90
CA PHE A 31 -14.71 11.48 9.78
C PHE A 31 -13.38 11.02 9.15
N GLY A 32 -13.20 11.18 7.83
CA GLY A 32 -12.02 10.74 7.10
C GLY A 32 -12.05 9.27 6.64
N ILE A 33 -13.23 8.73 6.41
CA ILE A 33 -13.46 7.41 5.78
C ILE A 33 -14.24 7.59 4.47
N GLU A 34 -14.24 6.57 3.61
CA GLU A 34 -14.87 6.66 2.28
C GLU A 34 -15.88 5.53 2.08
N LEU A 35 -17.06 5.87 1.56
CA LEU A 35 -18.01 4.87 1.06
C LEU A 35 -17.61 4.54 -0.38
N ASP A 36 -16.85 3.45 -0.55
CA ASP A 36 -16.27 3.03 -1.83
C ASP A 36 -17.33 2.49 -2.80
N ASP A 37 -18.25 1.65 -2.29
CA ASP A 37 -19.22 0.96 -3.13
C ASP A 37 -20.47 0.56 -2.33
N VAL A 38 -21.61 0.49 -3.01
CA VAL A 38 -22.90 0.02 -2.46
C VAL A 38 -23.36 -1.16 -3.30
N THR A 39 -23.33 -2.36 -2.71
CA THR A 39 -23.64 -3.62 -3.40
C THR A 39 -24.68 -4.41 -2.63
N THR A 40 -25.13 -5.53 -3.18
CA THR A 40 -25.97 -6.51 -2.46
C THR A 40 -25.24 -7.83 -2.36
N GLU A 41 -25.61 -8.67 -1.40
CA GLU A 41 -24.99 -9.99 -1.22
C GLU A 41 -25.09 -10.83 -2.51
N LYS A 42 -26.25 -10.79 -3.19
CA LYS A 42 -26.43 -11.40 -4.52
C LYS A 42 -25.43 -10.91 -5.56
N ALA A 43 -25.19 -9.59 -5.61
CA ALA A 43 -24.23 -9.01 -6.56
C ALA A 43 -22.79 -9.42 -6.26
N ILE A 44 -22.41 -9.52 -4.98
CA ILE A 44 -21.09 -10.01 -4.55
C ILE A 44 -20.91 -11.48 -4.97
N ILE A 45 -21.88 -12.34 -4.67
CA ILE A 45 -21.83 -13.77 -4.99
C ILE A 45 -21.75 -13.99 -6.51
N ARG A 46 -22.50 -13.21 -7.29
CA ARG A 46 -22.42 -13.24 -8.77
C ARG A 46 -21.03 -12.89 -9.26
N LYS A 47 -20.43 -11.82 -8.73
CA LYS A 47 -19.10 -11.35 -9.11
C LYS A 47 -18.00 -12.34 -8.71
N GLU A 48 -18.08 -12.93 -7.52
CA GLU A 48 -17.10 -13.93 -7.04
C GLU A 48 -17.19 -15.27 -7.76
N LYS A 49 -18.39 -15.71 -8.13
CA LYS A 49 -18.61 -16.97 -8.87
C LYS A 49 -18.54 -16.80 -10.40
N HIS A 50 -18.26 -15.60 -10.90
CA HIS A 50 -18.31 -15.27 -12.33
C HIS A 50 -19.63 -15.70 -13.01
N LEU A 51 -20.75 -15.53 -12.31
CA LEU A 51 -22.08 -15.87 -12.83
C LEU A 51 -22.63 -14.70 -13.66
N GLU A 52 -23.31 -15.02 -14.76
CA GLU A 52 -24.04 -14.04 -15.57
C GLU A 52 -25.20 -13.42 -14.77
N GLU A 53 -25.60 -12.19 -15.10
CA GLU A 53 -26.59 -11.40 -14.34
C GLU A 53 -27.97 -12.09 -14.22
N ASP A 54 -28.28 -13.01 -15.13
CA ASP A 54 -29.55 -13.73 -15.23
C ASP A 54 -29.63 -15.00 -14.37
N VAL A 55 -28.55 -15.39 -13.68
CA VAL A 55 -28.54 -16.57 -12.80
C VAL A 55 -28.99 -16.18 -11.39
N GLU A 56 -29.97 -16.93 -10.84
CA GLU A 56 -30.40 -16.79 -9.44
C GLU A 56 -29.22 -17.14 -8.51
N ALA A 57 -28.77 -16.15 -7.74
CA ALA A 57 -27.78 -16.34 -6.70
C ALA A 57 -28.49 -16.47 -5.35
N ASP A 58 -28.13 -17.51 -4.60
CA ASP A 58 -28.55 -17.70 -3.21
C ASP A 58 -27.89 -16.61 -2.35
N GLY A 59 -28.66 -15.60 -1.94
CA GLY A 59 -28.20 -14.48 -1.11
C GLY A 59 -29.36 -13.54 -0.79
N ASP A 60 -29.27 -12.79 0.31
CA ASP A 60 -30.31 -11.82 0.67
C ASP A 60 -30.22 -10.56 -0.21
N ASP A 61 -31.36 -9.87 -0.39
CA ASP A 61 -31.41 -8.53 -1.00
C ASP A 61 -30.90 -7.43 -0.05
N GLU A 62 -30.16 -7.80 1.00
CA GLU A 62 -29.59 -6.86 1.95
C GLU A 62 -28.55 -5.98 1.25
N VAL A 63 -28.70 -4.66 1.42
CA VAL A 63 -27.79 -3.65 0.89
C VAL A 63 -26.54 -3.63 1.77
N ILE A 64 -25.37 -3.81 1.16
CA ILE A 64 -24.05 -3.85 1.78
C ILE A 64 -23.28 -2.60 1.38
N TYR A 65 -22.83 -1.85 2.38
CA TYR A 65 -21.90 -0.75 2.23
C TYR A 65 -20.47 -1.25 2.36
N LYS A 66 -19.64 -0.93 1.37
CA LYS A 66 -18.20 -1.14 1.42
C LYS A 66 -17.54 0.16 1.81
N ILE A 67 -17.00 0.19 3.02
CA ILE A 67 -16.42 1.39 3.60
C ILE A 67 -14.91 1.19 3.66
N GLU A 68 -14.16 2.08 3.00
CA GLU A 68 -12.72 2.10 3.06
C GLU A 68 -12.27 2.86 4.32
N VAL A 69 -11.39 2.22 5.09
CA VAL A 69 -10.87 2.75 6.36
C VAL A 69 -9.36 2.88 6.32
N ALA A 70 -8.83 3.82 7.09
CA ALA A 70 -7.39 4.06 7.16
C ALA A 70 -6.65 2.85 7.74
N ALA A 71 -5.50 2.50 7.15
CA ALA A 71 -4.76 1.29 7.52
C ALA A 71 -4.13 1.32 8.92
N ASN A 72 -4.03 2.49 9.54
CA ASN A 72 -3.55 2.72 10.91
C ASN A 72 -4.64 2.54 11.98
N ARG A 73 -5.93 2.63 11.62
CA ARG A 73 -7.06 2.54 12.56
C ARG A 73 -7.65 1.14 12.60
N TYR A 74 -7.01 0.26 13.38
CA TYR A 74 -7.43 -1.14 13.52
C TYR A 74 -8.78 -1.33 14.22
N ASP A 75 -9.18 -0.35 15.03
CA ASP A 75 -10.47 -0.31 15.71
C ASP A 75 -11.64 -0.14 14.74
N LEU A 76 -11.42 0.35 13.50
CA LEU A 76 -12.47 0.55 12.51
C LEU A 76 -12.73 -0.67 11.61
N LEU A 77 -12.03 -1.79 11.83
CA LEU A 77 -12.08 -2.95 10.92
C LEU A 77 -13.34 -3.82 11.02
N CYS A 78 -14.22 -3.55 11.98
CA CYS A 78 -15.50 -4.23 12.16
C CYS A 78 -16.67 -3.26 12.34
N LEU A 79 -17.90 -3.79 12.26
CA LEU A 79 -19.13 -3.01 12.43
C LEU A 79 -19.20 -2.38 13.82
N GLU A 80 -18.83 -3.11 14.86
CA GLU A 80 -18.86 -2.66 16.26
C GLU A 80 -18.00 -1.40 16.45
N GLY A 81 -16.76 -1.46 15.97
CA GLY A 81 -15.80 -0.38 16.08
C GLY A 81 -16.19 0.83 15.24
N LEU A 82 -16.56 0.61 13.98
CA LEU A 82 -17.02 1.68 13.08
C LEU A 82 -18.25 2.41 13.65
N ALA A 83 -19.29 1.67 14.06
CA ALA A 83 -20.50 2.26 14.61
C ALA A 83 -20.22 3.01 15.91
N ARG A 84 -19.37 2.45 16.79
CA ARG A 84 -18.97 3.10 18.04
C ARG A 84 -18.20 4.40 17.79
N SER A 85 -17.21 4.39 16.91
CA SER A 85 -16.41 5.58 16.59
C SER A 85 -17.28 6.67 15.96
N LEU A 86 -18.18 6.33 15.05
CA LEU A 86 -19.12 7.30 14.47
C LEU A 86 -20.11 7.86 15.51
N ARG A 87 -20.66 7.03 16.42
CA ARG A 87 -21.52 7.51 17.51
C ARG A 87 -20.80 8.46 18.47
N ILE A 88 -19.52 8.21 18.75
CA ILE A 88 -18.70 9.10 19.59
C ILE A 88 -18.41 10.41 18.85
N PHE A 89 -18.11 10.33 17.55
CA PHE A 89 -17.86 11.50 16.71
C PHE A 89 -19.08 12.43 16.61
N THR A 90 -20.28 11.86 16.45
CA THR A 90 -21.55 12.62 16.45
C THR A 90 -22.00 13.07 17.84
N GLY A 91 -21.29 12.66 18.91
CA GLY A 91 -21.62 12.99 20.30
C GLY A 91 -22.82 12.23 20.87
N SER A 92 -23.21 11.12 20.25
CA SER A 92 -24.33 10.27 20.69
C SER A 92 -23.95 9.32 21.83
N GLU A 93 -22.67 8.96 21.94
CA GLU A 93 -22.13 8.07 22.98
C GLU A 93 -20.79 8.61 23.51
N ALA A 94 -20.47 8.32 24.76
CA ALA A 94 -19.16 8.63 25.34
C ALA A 94 -18.18 7.47 25.13
N THR A 95 -16.87 7.77 25.11
CA THR A 95 -15.84 6.73 24.97
C THR A 95 -15.93 5.70 26.10
N PRO A 96 -16.04 4.40 25.80
CA PRO A 96 -16.10 3.36 26.82
C PRO A 96 -14.74 3.18 27.50
N ILE A 97 -14.78 2.83 28.78
CA ILE A 97 -13.59 2.50 29.56
C ILE A 97 -13.49 0.98 29.64
N PHE A 98 -12.43 0.43 29.04
CA PHE A 98 -12.13 -1.01 29.10
C PHE A 98 -11.48 -1.35 30.44
N LYS A 99 -11.97 -2.39 31.09
CA LYS A 99 -11.51 -2.80 32.43
C LYS A 99 -11.06 -4.26 32.41
N ILE A 100 -10.11 -4.56 33.27
CA ILE A 100 -9.67 -5.93 33.55
C ILE A 100 -10.44 -6.43 34.78
N ALA A 101 -11.01 -7.63 34.70
CA ALA A 101 -11.74 -8.25 35.79
C ALA A 101 -10.82 -8.46 37.01
N SER A 102 -11.33 -8.19 38.22
CA SER A 102 -10.56 -8.32 39.45
C SER A 102 -10.52 -9.77 39.92
N ILE A 103 -9.59 -10.55 39.36
CA ILE A 103 -9.38 -11.96 39.69
C ILE A 103 -8.09 -12.10 40.53
N PRO A 104 -8.09 -12.83 41.66
CA PRO A 104 -6.86 -13.14 42.38
C PRO A 104 -5.92 -14.00 41.54
N ARG A 105 -4.60 -13.74 41.59
CA ARG A 105 -3.60 -14.50 40.81
C ARG A 105 -3.72 -16.03 40.96
N GLY A 106 -4.03 -16.53 42.16
CA GLY A 106 -4.20 -17.97 42.39
C GLY A 106 -5.39 -18.62 41.70
N SER A 107 -6.32 -17.84 41.15
CA SER A 107 -7.48 -18.30 40.38
C SER A 107 -7.45 -17.87 38.91
N MET A 108 -6.40 -17.14 38.49
CA MET A 108 -6.21 -16.77 37.09
C MET A 108 -5.85 -18.00 36.26
N LEU A 109 -6.36 -18.05 35.04
CA LEU A 109 -5.89 -19.03 34.06
C LEU A 109 -4.42 -18.74 33.73
N GLN A 110 -3.66 -19.81 33.55
CA GLN A 110 -2.22 -19.74 33.28
C GLN A 110 -1.89 -20.33 31.91
N MET A 111 -0.97 -19.66 31.21
CA MET A 111 -0.37 -20.13 29.95
C MET A 111 1.14 -20.29 30.16
N HIS A 112 1.66 -21.50 30.08
CA HIS A 112 3.08 -21.79 30.26
C HIS A 112 3.82 -21.91 28.92
N VAL A 113 4.81 -21.05 28.70
CA VAL A 113 5.63 -21.03 27.48
C VAL A 113 6.87 -21.89 27.65
N ARG A 114 7.10 -22.82 26.73
CA ARG A 114 8.29 -23.69 26.75
C ARG A 114 9.46 -23.09 25.96
N PRO A 115 10.73 -23.35 26.33
CA PRO A 115 11.90 -22.76 25.66
C PRO A 115 12.01 -23.04 24.16
N GLN A 116 11.42 -24.15 23.68
CA GLN A 116 11.48 -24.56 22.28
C GLN A 116 10.73 -23.58 21.36
N THR A 117 9.75 -22.83 21.87
CA THR A 117 8.96 -21.88 21.07
C THR A 117 9.81 -20.74 20.52
N SER A 118 10.90 -20.38 21.19
CA SER A 118 11.84 -19.33 20.77
C SER A 118 12.54 -19.62 19.44
N GLN A 119 12.56 -20.88 18.98
CA GLN A 119 13.14 -21.25 17.67
C GLN A 119 12.25 -20.84 16.50
N ILE A 120 10.97 -20.55 16.74
CA ILE A 120 10.00 -20.24 15.69
C ILE A 120 9.18 -19.00 16.00
N ARG A 121 8.50 -18.98 17.15
CA ARG A 121 7.53 -17.97 17.56
C ARG A 121 7.60 -17.79 19.08
N PRO A 122 8.46 -16.88 19.57
CA PRO A 122 8.79 -16.78 20.99
C PRO A 122 7.64 -16.31 21.88
N TYR A 123 6.67 -15.56 21.35
CA TYR A 123 5.69 -14.86 22.18
C TYR A 123 4.27 -15.44 22.03
N VAL A 124 3.53 -15.44 23.15
CA VAL A 124 2.09 -15.69 23.18
C VAL A 124 1.44 -14.73 24.18
N VAL A 125 0.30 -14.17 23.82
CA VAL A 125 -0.53 -13.33 24.70
C VAL A 125 -1.96 -13.86 24.68
N CYS A 126 -2.65 -13.81 25.81
CA CYS A 126 -3.96 -14.45 25.97
C CYS A 126 -4.95 -13.54 26.70
N ALA A 127 -6.24 -13.74 26.44
CA ALA A 127 -7.34 -13.09 27.17
C ALA A 127 -8.59 -13.97 27.17
N VAL A 128 -9.53 -13.69 28.08
CA VAL A 128 -10.84 -14.35 28.10
C VAL A 128 -11.97 -13.33 28.06
N LEU A 129 -12.97 -13.61 27.22
CA LEU A 129 -14.26 -12.91 27.22
C LEU A 129 -15.32 -13.82 27.83
N ARG A 130 -15.92 -13.40 28.96
CA ARG A 130 -16.95 -14.17 29.68
C ARG A 130 -18.36 -13.75 29.30
N GLY A 131 -19.25 -14.73 29.18
CA GLY A 131 -20.68 -14.49 28.96
C GLY A 131 -21.02 -13.80 27.64
N VAL A 132 -20.25 -14.04 26.58
CA VAL A 132 -20.47 -13.47 25.25
C VAL A 132 -21.81 -13.94 24.68
N THR A 133 -22.52 -13.05 24.02
CA THR A 133 -23.79 -13.33 23.35
C THR A 133 -23.64 -13.34 21.83
N PHE A 134 -23.31 -14.52 21.28
CA PHE A 134 -23.23 -14.72 19.82
C PHE A 134 -24.62 -14.87 19.20
N ALA A 135 -25.04 -13.84 18.47
CA ALA A 135 -25.99 -13.99 17.37
C ALA A 135 -25.20 -14.30 16.09
N GLU A 136 -25.86 -14.89 15.08
CA GLU A 136 -25.23 -15.24 13.79
C GLU A 136 -24.46 -14.06 13.18
N VAL A 137 -25.08 -12.88 13.18
CA VAL A 137 -24.46 -11.63 12.69
C VAL A 137 -23.19 -11.27 13.46
N ARG A 138 -23.21 -11.37 14.80
CA ARG A 138 -22.07 -11.02 15.65
C ARG A 138 -20.95 -12.05 15.53
N TYR A 139 -21.30 -13.32 15.39
CA TYR A 139 -20.35 -14.38 15.14
C TYR A 139 -19.61 -14.16 13.81
N ASN A 140 -20.35 -13.82 12.74
CA ASN A 140 -19.75 -13.51 11.45
C ASN A 140 -18.86 -12.25 11.53
N SER A 141 -19.29 -11.20 12.26
CA SER A 141 -18.45 -10.00 12.51
C SER A 141 -17.16 -10.36 13.28
N PHE A 142 -17.24 -11.27 14.25
CA PHE A 142 -16.08 -11.71 15.05
C PHE A 142 -15.02 -12.42 14.20
N ILE A 143 -15.46 -13.35 13.35
CA ILE A 143 -14.58 -14.06 12.43
C ILE A 143 -14.01 -13.11 11.37
N ASP A 144 -14.83 -12.20 10.83
CA ASP A 144 -14.39 -11.21 9.84
C ASP A 144 -13.33 -10.26 10.42
N LEU A 145 -13.49 -9.79 11.67
CA LEU A 145 -12.45 -9.00 12.34
C LEU A 145 -11.14 -9.80 12.47
N GLN A 146 -11.21 -11.06 12.89
CA GLN A 146 -10.04 -11.93 13.01
C GLN A 146 -9.32 -12.07 11.66
N ASP A 147 -10.06 -12.33 10.58
CA ASP A 147 -9.50 -12.49 9.25
C ASP A 147 -8.91 -11.18 8.69
N LYS A 148 -9.55 -10.03 8.93
CA LYS A 148 -9.02 -8.71 8.54
C LYS A 148 -7.72 -8.36 9.27
N LEU A 149 -7.67 -8.61 10.58
CA LEU A 149 -6.43 -8.43 11.36
C LEU A 149 -5.32 -9.36 10.86
N HIS A 150 -5.65 -10.62 10.56
CA HIS A 150 -4.72 -11.59 9.97
C HIS A 150 -4.13 -11.13 8.65
N GLN A 151 -4.94 -10.55 7.77
CA GLN A 151 -4.50 -10.07 6.46
C GLN A 151 -3.66 -8.79 6.56
N ASN A 152 -4.02 -7.87 7.45
CA ASN A 152 -3.41 -6.55 7.57
C ASN A 152 -2.23 -6.53 8.58
N ILE A 153 -2.47 -6.16 9.84
CA ILE A 153 -1.44 -5.94 10.87
C ILE A 153 -0.57 -7.19 11.12
N CYS A 154 -1.16 -8.39 11.00
CA CYS A 154 -0.48 -9.66 11.20
C CYS A 154 0.36 -10.10 9.99
N ARG A 155 0.28 -9.39 8.85
CA ARG A 155 0.92 -9.73 7.56
C ARG A 155 0.67 -11.18 7.13
N LYS A 156 -0.59 -11.53 6.86
CA LYS A 156 -1.02 -12.90 6.50
C LYS A 156 -0.55 -13.92 7.54
N ARG A 157 -0.81 -13.62 8.81
CA ARG A 157 -0.42 -14.43 9.97
C ARG A 157 1.08 -14.61 10.20
N THR A 158 1.98 -14.04 9.39
CA THR A 158 3.43 -14.23 9.55
C THR A 158 3.93 -13.68 10.88
N LEU A 159 3.45 -12.49 11.29
CA LEU A 159 3.91 -11.83 12.52
C LEU A 159 3.11 -12.24 13.77
N VAL A 160 1.78 -12.36 13.63
CA VAL A 160 0.85 -12.71 14.71
C VAL A 160 -0.20 -13.67 14.16
N ALA A 161 -0.51 -14.74 14.88
CA ALA A 161 -1.65 -15.60 14.57
C ALA A 161 -2.58 -15.66 15.77
N ILE A 162 -3.86 -15.47 15.50
CA ILE A 162 -4.93 -15.41 16.50
C ILE A 162 -5.67 -16.74 16.42
N GLY A 163 -5.76 -17.43 17.55
CA GLY A 163 -6.73 -18.48 17.78
C GLY A 163 -7.84 -17.99 18.71
N THR A 164 -9.00 -18.61 18.54
CA THR A 164 -10.22 -18.31 19.26
C THR A 164 -10.85 -19.65 19.61
N HIS A 165 -11.16 -19.82 20.89
CA HIS A 165 -11.48 -21.11 21.47
C HIS A 165 -12.70 -21.03 22.38
N ASP A 166 -13.54 -22.04 22.33
CA ASP A 166 -14.57 -22.26 23.34
C ASP A 166 -13.89 -22.68 24.65
N LEU A 167 -13.96 -21.84 25.67
CA LEU A 167 -13.33 -22.09 26.96
C LEU A 167 -14.09 -23.17 27.75
N ASP A 168 -15.38 -23.37 27.49
CA ASP A 168 -16.20 -24.33 28.24
C ASP A 168 -15.85 -25.79 27.88
N THR A 169 -15.18 -26.01 26.75
CA THR A 169 -14.66 -27.32 26.35
C THR A 169 -13.25 -27.61 26.86
N LEU A 170 -12.59 -26.63 27.48
CA LEU A 170 -11.16 -26.67 27.80
C LEU A 170 -10.90 -26.65 29.30
N GLN A 171 -9.72 -27.14 29.71
CA GLN A 171 -9.27 -27.10 31.11
C GLN A 171 -7.85 -26.52 31.21
N GLY A 172 -7.69 -25.50 32.04
CA GLY A 172 -6.38 -24.93 32.35
C GLY A 172 -5.63 -25.74 33.43
N PRO A 173 -4.31 -25.52 33.59
CA PRO A 173 -3.48 -24.55 32.89
C PRO A 173 -3.13 -24.99 31.45
N PHE A 174 -2.86 -24.01 30.58
CA PHE A 174 -2.49 -24.23 29.19
C PHE A 174 -0.97 -24.25 29.02
N SER A 175 -0.47 -24.93 27.97
CA SER A 175 0.94 -24.87 27.59
C SER A 175 1.14 -24.52 26.12
N TYR A 176 2.08 -23.62 25.87
CA TYR A 176 2.54 -23.26 24.53
C TYR A 176 3.92 -23.88 24.28
N GLU A 177 3.97 -24.84 23.36
CA GLU A 177 5.13 -25.71 23.11
C GLU A 177 5.51 -25.66 21.63
N ALA A 178 6.73 -26.11 21.30
CA ALA A 178 7.12 -26.38 19.93
C ALA A 178 7.72 -27.78 19.86
N LEU A 179 7.08 -28.66 19.09
CA LEU A 179 7.40 -30.08 19.03
C LEU A 179 7.70 -30.49 17.58
N PRO A 180 8.47 -31.57 17.35
CA PRO A 180 8.61 -32.15 16.03
C PRO A 180 7.24 -32.48 15.42
N PRO A 181 7.03 -32.27 14.10
CA PRO A 181 5.71 -32.44 13.48
C PRO A 181 5.17 -33.88 13.58
N GLN A 182 6.04 -34.87 13.79
CA GLN A 182 5.65 -36.27 13.96
C GLN A 182 5.02 -36.57 15.33
N GLU A 183 5.22 -35.69 16.32
CA GLU A 183 4.72 -35.89 17.69
C GLU A 183 3.35 -35.23 17.92
N ILE A 184 2.89 -34.41 16.98
CA ILE A 184 1.65 -33.65 17.09
C ILE A 184 0.54 -34.37 16.32
N ASN A 185 -0.49 -34.81 17.03
CA ASN A 185 -1.68 -35.42 16.46
C ASN A 185 -2.93 -34.71 16.99
N PHE A 186 -3.80 -34.27 16.10
CA PHE A 186 -5.07 -33.64 16.48
C PHE A 186 -6.10 -33.68 15.35
N ILE A 187 -7.34 -33.36 15.69
CA ILE A 187 -8.43 -33.20 14.71
C ILE A 187 -8.52 -31.71 14.36
N PRO A 188 -8.14 -31.29 13.15
CA PRO A 188 -8.18 -29.89 12.75
C PRO A 188 -9.63 -29.45 12.47
N LEU A 189 -9.85 -28.13 12.51
CA LEU A 189 -11.16 -27.53 12.28
C LEU A 189 -11.80 -28.03 10.96
N LYS A 190 -13.10 -28.37 11.02
CA LYS A 190 -13.90 -28.90 9.88
C LYS A 190 -13.42 -30.26 9.35
N GLN A 191 -12.64 -31.01 10.11
CA GLN A 191 -12.30 -32.40 9.79
C GLN A 191 -12.79 -33.33 10.90
N GLU A 192 -13.01 -34.60 10.56
CA GLU A 192 -13.42 -35.64 11.51
C GLU A 192 -12.28 -36.60 11.85
N GLN A 193 -11.27 -36.68 10.99
CA GLN A 193 -10.13 -37.58 11.17
C GLN A 193 -9.00 -36.89 11.93
N THR A 194 -8.26 -37.68 12.71
CA THR A 194 -7.04 -37.24 13.36
C THR A 194 -5.90 -37.21 12.34
N PHE A 195 -5.19 -36.09 12.27
CA PHE A 195 -4.03 -35.92 11.41
C PHE A 195 -2.77 -35.72 12.25
N ARG A 196 -1.66 -36.26 11.75
CA ARG A 196 -0.32 -35.90 12.20
C ARG A 196 0.10 -34.60 11.51
N ALA A 197 0.85 -33.73 12.19
CA ALA A 197 1.07 -32.38 11.68
C ALA A 197 1.88 -32.31 10.37
N ASP A 198 2.74 -33.29 10.08
CA ASP A 198 3.43 -33.41 8.78
C ASP A 198 2.46 -33.79 7.65
N ALA A 199 1.63 -34.81 7.87
CA ALA A 199 0.60 -35.22 6.92
C ALA A 199 -0.45 -34.12 6.69
N LEU A 200 -0.71 -33.30 7.72
CA LEU A 200 -1.60 -32.15 7.64
C LEU A 200 -1.09 -31.08 6.68
N MET A 201 0.24 -30.83 6.66
CA MET A 201 0.84 -29.89 5.70
C MET A 201 0.63 -30.36 4.27
N ASP A 202 0.89 -31.64 4.00
CA ASP A 202 0.68 -32.22 2.67
C ASP A 202 -0.79 -32.18 2.24
N PHE A 203 -1.72 -32.46 3.15
CA PHE A 203 -3.15 -32.38 2.89
C PHE A 203 -3.57 -30.97 2.44
N TYR A 204 -3.13 -29.93 3.16
CA TYR A 204 -3.49 -28.54 2.86
C TYR A 204 -2.70 -27.89 1.73
N ARG A 205 -1.71 -28.55 1.12
CA ARG A 205 -1.02 -28.02 -0.09
C ARG A 205 -1.97 -27.82 -1.27
N SER A 206 -3.07 -28.56 -1.30
CA SER A 206 -4.14 -28.45 -2.31
C SER A 206 -5.22 -27.42 -1.94
N ASP A 207 -5.27 -26.96 -0.68
CA ASP A 207 -6.32 -26.07 -0.20
C ASP A 207 -6.07 -24.62 -0.63
N MET A 208 -7.07 -23.99 -1.26
CA MET A 208 -6.93 -22.63 -1.80
C MET A 208 -6.74 -21.54 -0.73
N LYS A 209 -7.23 -21.76 0.50
CA LYS A 209 -7.18 -20.79 1.59
C LYS A 209 -5.92 -20.98 2.43
N LEU A 210 -5.65 -22.21 2.86
CA LEU A 210 -4.59 -22.53 3.84
C LEU A 210 -3.21 -22.69 3.20
N LYS A 211 -3.11 -23.06 1.92
CA LYS A 211 -1.82 -23.15 1.19
C LYS A 211 -0.97 -21.90 1.34
N LYS A 212 -1.61 -20.74 1.42
CA LYS A 212 -0.96 -19.43 1.56
C LYS A 212 -0.18 -19.28 2.87
N PHE A 213 -0.45 -20.08 3.91
CA PHE A 213 0.16 -19.97 5.23
C PHE A 213 1.15 -21.09 5.57
N LEU A 214 1.13 -22.21 4.83
CA LEU A 214 1.96 -23.39 5.13
C LEU A 214 3.45 -23.05 5.18
N HIS A 215 3.92 -22.25 4.20
CA HIS A 215 5.31 -21.83 4.08
C HIS A 215 5.88 -21.11 5.31
N ILE A 216 5.04 -20.63 6.24
CA ILE A 216 5.47 -19.93 7.45
C ILE A 216 6.22 -20.89 8.39
N ILE A 217 5.76 -22.13 8.52
CA ILE A 217 6.34 -23.10 9.47
C ILE A 217 6.79 -24.41 8.80
N GLU A 218 6.43 -24.68 7.54
CA GLU A 218 6.67 -25.94 6.84
C GLU A 218 8.13 -26.41 6.91
N ASN A 219 9.09 -25.49 6.77
CA ASN A 219 10.53 -25.78 6.76
C ASN A 219 11.18 -25.81 8.16
N SER A 220 10.41 -25.59 9.22
CA SER A 220 10.93 -25.60 10.59
C SER A 220 11.08 -27.02 11.13
N PRO A 221 12.12 -27.32 11.93
CA PRO A 221 12.26 -28.61 12.60
C PRO A 221 11.19 -28.85 13.67
N VAL A 222 10.58 -27.78 14.20
CA VAL A 222 9.55 -27.82 15.24
C VAL A 222 8.34 -26.97 14.85
N TYR A 223 7.14 -27.46 15.15
CA TYR A 223 5.90 -26.74 14.93
C TYR A 223 5.33 -26.26 16.27
N PRO A 224 4.87 -25.00 16.35
CA PRO A 224 4.26 -24.47 17.56
C PRO A 224 2.86 -25.06 17.75
N VAL A 225 2.54 -25.42 18.99
CA VAL A 225 1.27 -26.08 19.37
C VAL A 225 0.85 -25.62 20.76
N ILE A 226 -0.45 -25.51 20.98
CA ILE A 226 -1.03 -25.14 22.28
C ILE A 226 -1.84 -26.31 22.83
N TYR A 227 -1.62 -26.65 24.10
CA TYR A 227 -2.28 -27.73 24.82
C TYR A 227 -3.07 -27.23 26.03
N ASP A 228 -4.12 -27.96 26.38
CA ASP A 228 -4.81 -27.86 27.66
C ASP A 228 -4.17 -28.79 28.73
N SER A 229 -4.72 -28.79 29.94
CA SER A 229 -4.26 -29.68 31.03
C SER A 229 -4.40 -31.16 30.71
N ASN A 230 -5.34 -31.53 29.84
CA ASN A 230 -5.61 -32.90 29.39
C ASN A 230 -4.75 -33.31 28.19
N ARG A 231 -3.80 -32.47 27.74
CA ARG A 231 -2.99 -32.66 26.52
C ARG A 231 -3.81 -32.73 25.23
N THR A 232 -4.97 -32.08 25.22
CA THR A 232 -5.77 -31.82 24.03
C THR A 232 -5.18 -30.62 23.28
N VAL A 233 -5.01 -30.75 21.97
CA VAL A 233 -4.49 -29.66 21.12
C VAL A 233 -5.59 -28.61 20.89
N LEU A 234 -5.33 -27.37 21.29
CA LEU A 234 -6.19 -26.22 21.01
C LEU A 234 -5.98 -25.72 19.59
N SER A 235 -4.72 -25.50 19.20
CA SER A 235 -4.38 -24.95 17.89
C SER A 235 -2.96 -25.36 17.47
N LEU A 236 -2.73 -25.33 16.15
CA LEU A 236 -1.41 -25.41 15.51
C LEU A 236 -1.13 -24.08 14.82
N PRO A 237 -0.69 -23.04 15.56
CA PRO A 237 -0.40 -21.74 14.96
C PRO A 237 0.70 -21.84 13.90
N PRO A 238 0.72 -21.00 12.86
CA PRO A 238 -0.30 -20.07 12.40
C PRO A 238 -1.35 -20.70 11.46
N ILE A 239 -1.42 -22.04 11.38
CA ILE A 239 -2.14 -22.74 10.31
C ILE A 239 -3.62 -22.89 10.64
N ILE A 240 -3.96 -23.65 11.68
CA ILE A 240 -5.34 -24.05 11.94
C ILE A 240 -5.59 -24.35 13.43
N ASN A 241 -6.82 -24.13 13.86
CA ASN A 241 -7.30 -24.47 15.20
C ASN A 241 -7.79 -25.93 15.24
N GLY A 242 -7.87 -26.50 16.43
CA GLY A 242 -8.48 -27.81 16.67
C GLY A 242 -10.01 -27.74 16.58
N ALA A 243 -10.64 -28.85 16.18
CA ALA A 243 -12.10 -28.96 16.13
C ALA A 243 -12.73 -29.02 17.54
N HIS A 244 -11.98 -29.48 18.54
CA HIS A 244 -12.48 -29.66 19.91
C HIS A 244 -12.89 -28.33 20.58
N SER A 245 -12.09 -27.28 20.39
CA SER A 245 -12.32 -25.95 20.95
C SER A 245 -12.94 -24.97 19.95
N ALA A 246 -13.61 -25.48 18.91
CA ALA A 246 -14.21 -24.65 17.88
C ALA A 246 -15.34 -23.77 18.45
N ILE A 247 -15.28 -22.47 18.20
CA ILE A 247 -16.33 -21.54 18.61
C ILE A 247 -17.61 -21.74 17.78
N THR A 248 -18.75 -21.76 18.45
CA THR A 248 -20.08 -21.91 17.85
C THR A 248 -21.03 -20.83 18.37
N LEU A 249 -22.25 -20.75 17.81
CA LEU A 249 -23.28 -19.84 18.32
C LEU A 249 -23.71 -20.11 19.77
N LYS A 250 -23.39 -21.29 20.32
CA LYS A 250 -23.69 -21.67 21.71
C LYS A 250 -22.60 -21.27 22.69
N THR A 251 -21.40 -20.99 22.19
CA THR A 251 -20.24 -20.64 23.01
C THR A 251 -20.53 -19.40 23.84
N ARG A 252 -20.25 -19.46 25.14
CA ARG A 252 -20.44 -18.34 26.07
C ARG A 252 -19.12 -17.74 26.55
N ASN A 253 -18.12 -18.58 26.74
CA ASN A 253 -16.81 -18.13 27.22
C ASN A 253 -15.79 -18.35 26.11
N VAL A 254 -15.12 -17.28 25.68
CA VAL A 254 -14.15 -17.33 24.59
C VAL A 254 -12.76 -17.11 25.15
N PHE A 255 -11.88 -18.09 24.98
CA PHE A 255 -10.45 -17.94 25.19
C PHE A 255 -9.79 -17.51 23.88
N ILE A 256 -9.02 -16.43 23.92
CA ILE A 256 -8.34 -15.87 22.75
C ILE A 256 -6.84 -15.93 23.02
N GLU A 257 -6.10 -16.54 22.11
CA GLU A 257 -4.64 -16.58 22.17
C GLU A 257 -4.01 -16.06 20.88
N CYS A 258 -2.99 -15.21 21.04
CA CYS A 258 -2.24 -14.63 19.93
C CYS A 258 -0.78 -15.08 20.04
N THR A 259 -0.34 -15.96 19.14
CA THR A 259 1.08 -16.35 19.02
C THR A 259 1.80 -15.44 18.04
N ALA A 260 3.03 -15.06 18.33
CA ALA A 260 3.71 -14.03 17.56
C ALA A 260 5.24 -14.13 17.53
N THR A 261 5.81 -13.52 16.49
CA THR A 261 7.23 -13.13 16.43
C THR A 261 7.46 -11.71 16.95
N ASP A 262 6.41 -10.88 16.98
CA ASP A 262 6.42 -9.48 17.46
C ASP A 262 5.40 -9.31 18.60
N LEU A 263 5.91 -9.13 19.82
CA LEU A 263 5.07 -9.01 21.03
C LEU A 263 4.18 -7.76 21.00
N THR A 264 4.69 -6.62 20.51
CA THR A 264 3.93 -5.37 20.48
C THR A 264 2.72 -5.50 19.58
N LYS A 265 2.89 -6.11 18.40
CA LYS A 265 1.76 -6.38 17.50
C LYS A 265 0.78 -7.39 18.09
N ALA A 266 1.27 -8.40 18.80
CA ALA A 266 0.41 -9.37 19.49
C ALA A 266 -0.50 -8.69 20.51
N ASN A 267 0.06 -7.77 21.30
CA ASN A 267 -0.70 -6.96 22.26
C ASN A 267 -1.75 -6.08 21.57
N ILE A 268 -1.39 -5.37 20.50
CA ILE A 268 -2.34 -4.52 19.75
C ILE A 268 -3.49 -5.37 19.20
N VAL A 269 -3.19 -6.53 18.61
CA VAL A 269 -4.19 -7.44 18.05
C VAL A 269 -5.12 -7.98 19.13
N LEU A 270 -4.56 -8.46 20.25
CA LEU A 270 -5.34 -8.96 21.38
C LEU A 270 -6.24 -7.86 21.95
N ASN A 271 -5.68 -6.68 22.23
CA ASN A 271 -6.39 -5.51 22.75
C ASN A 271 -7.52 -5.08 21.81
N THR A 272 -7.28 -5.06 20.51
CA THR A 272 -8.30 -4.69 19.51
C THR A 272 -9.46 -5.70 19.54
N MET A 273 -9.18 -7.00 19.51
CA MET A 273 -10.24 -8.02 19.54
C MET A 273 -11.09 -7.95 20.80
N VAL A 274 -10.46 -7.88 21.97
CA VAL A 274 -11.20 -7.83 23.24
C VAL A 274 -11.95 -6.51 23.41
N ALA A 275 -11.38 -5.38 22.98
CA ALA A 275 -12.03 -4.08 23.07
C ALA A 275 -13.24 -3.95 22.15
N MET A 276 -13.22 -4.58 20.97
CA MET A 276 -14.38 -4.56 20.07
C MET A 276 -15.53 -5.42 20.61
N PHE A 277 -15.24 -6.65 21.05
CA PHE A 277 -16.28 -7.63 21.39
C PHE A 277 -16.69 -7.68 22.87
N SER A 278 -15.94 -7.03 23.77
CA SER A 278 -16.32 -6.93 25.18
C SER A 278 -17.64 -6.18 25.42
N GLU A 279 -18.19 -5.46 24.43
CA GLU A 279 -19.53 -4.87 24.53
C GLU A 279 -20.66 -5.91 24.60
N TYR A 280 -20.40 -7.14 24.14
CA TYR A 280 -21.35 -8.25 24.11
C TYR A 280 -21.18 -9.25 25.25
N CYS A 281 -20.22 -9.01 26.15
CA CYS A 281 -20.05 -9.77 27.39
C CYS A 281 -21.17 -9.46 28.39
N GLU A 282 -21.37 -10.36 29.35
CA GLU A 282 -22.31 -10.16 30.46
C GLU A 282 -21.95 -8.89 31.25
N ASN A 283 -20.68 -8.75 31.60
CA ASN A 283 -20.10 -7.51 32.10
C ASN A 283 -19.50 -6.72 30.93
N LYS A 284 -20.21 -5.68 30.49
CA LYS A 284 -19.79 -4.87 29.33
C LYS A 284 -18.44 -4.21 29.56
N PHE A 285 -17.58 -4.30 28.54
CA PHE A 285 -16.22 -3.71 28.52
C PHE A 285 -15.28 -4.26 29.61
N GLU A 286 -15.60 -5.42 30.18
CA GLU A 286 -14.74 -6.13 31.11
C GLU A 286 -14.12 -7.35 30.44
N VAL A 287 -12.82 -7.56 30.68
CA VAL A 287 -12.04 -8.67 30.11
C VAL A 287 -11.35 -9.45 31.23
N GLU A 288 -11.44 -10.77 31.19
CA GLU A 288 -10.78 -11.63 32.16
C GLU A 288 -9.28 -11.79 31.82
N PRO A 289 -8.37 -11.48 32.77
CA PRO A 289 -6.93 -11.56 32.54
C PRO A 289 -6.41 -13.00 32.59
N VAL A 290 -5.35 -13.26 31.83
CA VAL A 290 -4.61 -14.53 31.80
C VAL A 290 -3.15 -14.26 32.16
N GLU A 291 -2.59 -15.08 33.05
CA GLU A 291 -1.18 -15.02 33.43
C GLU A 291 -0.34 -15.87 32.47
N VAL A 292 0.54 -15.24 31.71
CA VAL A 292 1.50 -15.92 30.84
C VAL A 292 2.82 -16.07 31.60
N VAL A 293 3.26 -17.31 31.76
CA VAL A 293 4.52 -17.68 32.40
C VAL A 293 5.53 -18.01 31.30
N SER A 294 6.49 -17.13 31.10
CA SER A 294 7.56 -17.28 30.11
C SER A 294 8.54 -18.39 30.51
N HIS A 295 9.34 -18.85 29.54
CA HIS A 295 10.30 -19.94 29.75
C HIS A 295 11.45 -19.59 30.72
N ASP A 296 11.69 -18.29 30.96
CA ASP A 296 12.68 -17.76 31.91
C ASP A 296 12.12 -17.63 33.34
N GLY A 297 10.84 -17.98 33.55
CA GLY A 297 10.14 -17.83 34.81
C GLY A 297 9.56 -16.44 35.06
N SER A 298 9.72 -15.50 34.12
CA SER A 298 9.02 -14.21 34.19
C SER A 298 7.51 -14.41 33.97
N THR A 299 6.70 -13.61 34.64
CA THR A 299 5.24 -13.65 34.51
C THR A 299 4.73 -12.30 34.02
N ALA A 300 3.80 -12.33 33.09
CA ALA A 300 3.10 -11.16 32.58
C ALA A 300 1.60 -11.43 32.55
N ILE A 301 0.80 -10.41 32.80
CA ILE A 301 -0.66 -10.49 32.79
C ILE A 301 -1.15 -9.83 31.51
N TYR A 302 -2.01 -10.52 30.76
CA TYR A 302 -2.60 -10.04 29.53
C TYR A 302 -4.13 -10.11 29.60
N PRO A 303 -4.87 -9.27 28.87
CA PRO A 303 -4.37 -8.14 28.07
C PRO A 303 -3.97 -6.94 28.94
N ASP A 304 -3.06 -6.09 28.45
CA ASP A 304 -2.79 -4.79 29.04
C ASP A 304 -3.69 -3.74 28.40
N LEU A 305 -4.75 -3.35 29.13
CA LEU A 305 -5.73 -2.37 28.70
C LEU A 305 -5.50 -0.98 29.34
N SER A 306 -4.29 -0.73 29.86
CA SER A 306 -3.95 0.58 30.43
C SER A 306 -3.95 1.67 29.36
N CYS A 307 -4.48 2.85 29.71
CA CYS A 307 -4.42 4.01 28.83
C CYS A 307 -3.02 4.63 28.87
N TYR A 308 -2.47 4.93 27.70
CA TYR A 308 -1.22 5.67 27.60
C TYR A 308 -1.50 7.16 27.84
N LYS A 309 -0.86 7.76 28.84
CA LYS A 309 -1.02 9.18 29.17
C LYS A 309 0.09 9.99 28.54
N MET A 310 -0.29 11.03 27.79
CA MET A 310 0.63 12.01 27.24
C MET A 310 0.21 13.43 27.65
N GLU A 311 1.20 14.26 27.99
CA GLU A 311 1.00 15.68 28.26
C GLU A 311 1.54 16.47 27.09
N VAL A 312 0.70 17.33 26.51
CA VAL A 312 1.02 18.05 25.27
C VAL A 312 0.66 19.52 25.41
N SER A 313 1.51 20.40 24.87
CA SER A 313 1.24 21.84 24.82
C SER A 313 0.16 22.14 23.77
N LEU A 314 -0.71 23.13 24.04
CA LEU A 314 -1.71 23.55 23.04
C LEU A 314 -1.08 24.03 21.74
N SER A 315 0.08 24.68 21.81
CA SER A 315 0.80 25.17 20.62
C SER A 315 1.25 24.05 19.70
N ASP A 316 1.61 22.88 20.25
CA ASP A 316 2.04 21.73 19.44
C ASP A 316 0.87 21.10 18.65
N ILE A 317 -0.35 21.26 19.15
CA ILE A 317 -1.58 20.78 18.51
C ILE A 317 -2.09 21.81 17.50
N VAL A 318 -2.34 23.05 17.94
CA VAL A 318 -3.02 24.07 17.12
C VAL A 318 -2.08 24.72 16.10
N GLY A 319 -0.80 24.88 16.45
CA GLY A 319 0.20 25.52 15.60
C GLY A 319 0.32 24.89 14.20
N PRO A 320 0.47 23.57 14.08
CA PRO A 320 0.51 22.87 12.79
C PRO A 320 -0.78 22.97 11.97
N ILE A 321 -1.94 22.97 12.63
CA ILE A 321 -3.24 23.02 11.94
C ILE A 321 -3.48 24.43 11.38
N GLY A 322 -2.91 25.45 12.04
CA GLY A 322 -3.01 26.83 11.58
C GLY A 322 -4.35 27.49 11.90
N ILE A 323 -5.06 26.99 12.91
CA ILE A 323 -6.34 27.56 13.35
C ILE A 323 -6.07 28.66 14.38
N SER A 324 -6.58 29.86 14.14
CA SER A 324 -6.82 30.87 15.17
C SER A 324 -8.31 30.82 15.49
N LEU A 325 -8.70 30.22 16.63
CA LEU A 325 -10.11 30.10 16.98
C LEU A 325 -10.64 31.48 17.42
N ASP A 326 -11.47 32.10 16.58
CA ASP A 326 -12.08 33.42 16.81
C ASP A 326 -13.11 33.37 17.96
N GLU A 327 -13.03 34.35 18.86
CA GLU A 327 -13.88 34.54 20.06
C GLU A 327 -15.40 34.64 19.77
N THR A 328 -15.79 34.89 18.52
CA THR A 328 -17.11 35.45 18.19
C THR A 328 -18.23 34.41 18.03
N GLN A 329 -17.94 33.13 17.78
CA GLN A 329 -18.98 32.11 17.55
C GLN A 329 -19.64 31.56 18.84
N PHE A 330 -19.10 31.83 20.03
CA PHE A 330 -19.65 31.32 21.31
C PHE A 330 -19.87 32.36 22.42
N ALA A 331 -19.64 33.65 22.15
CA ALA A 331 -19.93 34.74 23.09
C ALA A 331 -21.42 34.80 23.55
N ALA A 332 -22.30 34.00 22.94
CA ALA A 332 -23.70 33.85 23.35
C ALA A 332 -23.93 32.84 24.50
N LEU A 333 -22.94 32.01 24.90
CA LEU A 333 -23.21 30.84 25.76
C LEU A 333 -22.37 30.70 27.04
N SER A 334 -21.36 31.53 27.31
CA SER A 334 -20.76 31.61 28.65
C SER A 334 -19.95 32.88 28.88
N LYS A 335 -20.17 33.52 30.04
CA LYS A 335 -19.41 34.68 30.53
C LYS A 335 -18.06 34.21 31.11
N CYS A 336 -17.02 34.06 30.30
CA CYS A 336 -15.65 33.83 30.78
C CYS A 336 -14.66 34.67 29.95
N ASP A 337 -13.89 35.52 30.63
CA ASP A 337 -13.02 36.57 30.08
C ASP A 337 -11.60 36.09 29.69
N ASP A 338 -11.37 34.80 29.43
CA ASP A 338 -10.01 34.28 29.16
C ASP A 338 -9.96 33.37 27.90
N THR A 339 -9.43 33.90 26.80
CA THR A 339 -9.33 33.24 25.47
C THR A 339 -8.61 31.90 25.49
N THR A 340 -7.63 31.75 26.37
CA THR A 340 -6.81 30.54 26.47
C THR A 340 -7.60 29.39 27.10
N GLU A 341 -8.54 29.68 28.00
CA GLU A 341 -9.38 28.67 28.64
C GLU A 341 -10.45 28.14 27.68
N TYR A 342 -11.05 29.02 26.86
CA TYR A 342 -11.97 28.64 25.78
C TYR A 342 -11.32 27.68 24.78
N LEU A 343 -10.10 28.00 24.33
CA LEU A 343 -9.36 27.18 23.37
C LEU A 343 -9.11 25.76 23.90
N LYS A 344 -8.77 25.63 25.19
CA LYS A 344 -8.58 24.33 25.84
C LYS A 344 -9.85 23.49 25.81
N VAL A 345 -10.98 24.08 26.20
CA VAL A 345 -12.26 23.38 26.25
C VAL A 345 -12.67 22.90 24.85
N GLN A 346 -12.45 23.71 23.83
CA GLN A 346 -12.74 23.33 22.45
C GLN A 346 -11.86 22.17 21.97
N VAL A 347 -10.54 22.25 22.16
CA VAL A 347 -9.61 21.16 21.77
C VAL A 347 -9.92 19.86 22.53
N ILE A 348 -10.22 19.94 23.82
CA ILE A 348 -10.66 18.79 24.62
C ILE A 348 -11.93 18.16 24.04
N SER A 349 -12.93 18.99 23.68
CA SER A 349 -14.16 18.50 23.05
C SER A 349 -13.90 17.78 21.73
N LEU A 350 -13.00 18.32 20.89
CA LEU A 350 -12.61 17.71 19.61
C LEU A 350 -11.86 16.39 19.79
N LEU A 351 -10.91 16.32 20.73
CA LEU A 351 -10.21 15.08 21.06
C LEU A 351 -11.17 14.00 21.59
N ASN A 352 -12.13 14.39 22.44
CA ASN A 352 -13.15 13.48 22.94
C ASN A 352 -14.02 12.90 21.81
N LYS A 353 -14.36 13.70 20.77
CA LYS A 353 -15.05 13.19 19.56
C LYS A 353 -14.24 12.14 18.79
N MET A 354 -12.92 12.18 18.89
CA MET A 354 -12.00 11.19 18.29
C MET A 354 -11.61 10.06 19.26
N GLN A 355 -12.39 9.87 20.32
CA GLN A 355 -12.21 8.81 21.32
C GLN A 355 -10.95 8.99 22.18
N LEU A 356 -10.34 10.18 22.18
CA LEU A 356 -9.18 10.51 23.00
C LEU A 356 -9.62 11.32 24.21
N GLN A 357 -9.63 10.68 25.39
CA GLN A 357 -10.07 11.34 26.61
C GLN A 357 -9.04 12.39 27.03
N ALA A 358 -9.44 13.66 27.05
CA ALA A 358 -8.56 14.77 27.37
C ALA A 358 -9.04 15.55 28.61
N ASP A 359 -8.12 15.87 29.50
CA ASP A 359 -8.37 16.62 30.74
C ASP A 359 -7.44 17.85 30.83
N LEU A 360 -7.90 18.88 31.55
CA LEU A 360 -7.11 20.08 31.82
C LEU A 360 -5.91 19.73 32.71
N CYS A 361 -4.72 20.19 32.35
CA CYS A 361 -3.53 20.03 33.18
C CYS A 361 -3.21 21.32 33.95
N SER A 362 -2.96 21.19 35.26
CA SER A 362 -2.71 22.28 36.20
C SER A 362 -1.23 22.71 36.22
N SER A 363 -0.66 23.08 35.07
CA SER A 363 0.71 23.61 35.00
C SER A 363 0.74 25.14 34.97
N ASN A 364 1.58 25.74 35.82
CA ASN A 364 1.67 27.20 36.04
C ASN A 364 2.48 27.97 34.97
N ARG A 365 3.03 27.32 33.93
CA ARG A 365 3.93 27.98 32.97
C ARG A 365 3.42 28.05 31.53
N GLU A 366 2.73 27.00 31.05
CA GLU A 366 2.18 26.96 29.69
C GLU A 366 0.84 26.20 29.64
N PRO A 367 -0.08 26.56 28.73
CA PRO A 367 -1.35 25.87 28.60
C PRO A 367 -1.15 24.48 28.00
N CYS A 368 -1.33 23.45 28.84
CA CYS A 368 -1.16 22.05 28.49
C CYS A 368 -2.45 21.25 28.71
N ILE A 369 -2.57 20.14 27.98
CA ILE A 369 -3.66 19.17 28.08
C ILE A 369 -3.04 17.81 28.39
N SER A 370 -3.67 17.05 29.29
CA SER A 370 -3.34 15.64 29.52
C SER A 370 -4.30 14.78 28.72
N VAL A 371 -3.78 13.96 27.81
CA VAL A 371 -4.57 13.06 26.96
C VAL A 371 -4.32 11.62 27.38
N SER A 372 -5.41 10.90 27.65
CA SER A 372 -5.43 9.47 27.91
C SER A 372 -5.82 8.73 26.63
N VAL A 373 -4.83 8.15 25.97
CA VAL A 373 -4.99 7.37 24.74
C VAL A 373 -5.48 5.97 25.11
N PRO A 374 -6.66 5.53 24.62
CA PRO A 374 -7.19 4.21 24.90
C PRO A 374 -6.38 3.11 24.20
N PRO A 375 -6.41 1.86 24.71
CA PRO A 375 -5.67 0.74 24.12
C PRO A 375 -6.09 0.38 22.69
N THR A 376 -7.24 0.88 22.22
CA THR A 376 -7.71 0.74 20.84
C THR A 376 -6.96 1.65 19.85
N ARG A 377 -6.42 2.79 20.32
CA ARG A 377 -5.75 3.80 19.50
C ARG A 377 -4.23 3.61 19.51
N SER A 378 -3.79 2.47 18.97
CA SER A 378 -2.36 2.13 18.87
C SER A 378 -1.59 2.99 17.85
N ASP A 379 -2.30 3.77 17.04
CA ASP A 379 -1.77 4.70 16.05
C ASP A 379 -1.21 5.98 16.67
N VAL A 380 -1.65 6.37 17.87
CA VAL A 380 -1.21 7.61 18.54
C VAL A 380 0.13 7.37 19.24
N LEU A 381 1.20 7.84 18.61
CA LEU A 381 2.58 7.71 19.10
C LEU A 381 3.23 9.06 19.42
N HIS A 382 2.71 10.14 18.85
CA HIS A 382 3.26 11.49 18.97
C HIS A 382 2.16 12.54 19.09
N ALA A 383 2.49 13.72 19.62
CA ALA A 383 1.62 14.90 19.66
C ALA A 383 1.09 15.34 18.27
N ARG A 384 1.68 14.85 17.17
CA ARG A 384 1.22 15.17 15.80
C ARG A 384 -0.02 14.37 15.43
N ASP A 385 -0.15 13.15 15.96
CA ASP A 385 -1.33 12.31 15.76
C ASP A 385 -2.55 12.94 16.48
N LEU A 386 -2.32 13.60 17.62
CA LEU A 386 -3.35 14.41 18.27
C LEU A 386 -3.77 15.62 17.41
N ALA A 387 -2.80 16.28 16.76
CA ALA A 387 -3.09 17.42 15.89
C ALA A 387 -3.90 16.98 14.65
N GLU A 388 -3.60 15.81 14.10
CA GLU A 388 -4.38 15.18 13.03
C GLU A 388 -5.83 14.95 13.46
N ASP A 389 -6.05 14.28 14.60
CA ASP A 389 -7.40 14.00 15.12
C ASP A 389 -8.19 15.28 15.42
N VAL A 390 -7.54 16.31 15.99
CA VAL A 390 -8.17 17.62 16.21
C VAL A 390 -8.57 18.27 14.89
N ALA A 391 -7.72 18.18 13.86
CA ALA A 391 -8.02 18.72 12.55
C ALA A 391 -9.18 17.97 11.87
N ILE A 392 -9.25 16.64 12.00
CA ILE A 392 -10.36 15.82 11.50
C ILE A 392 -11.66 16.23 12.21
N ALA A 393 -11.67 16.25 13.54
CA ALA A 393 -12.85 16.62 14.31
C ALA A 393 -13.29 18.07 14.13
N TYR A 394 -12.34 18.97 13.83
CA TYR A 394 -12.65 20.36 13.45
C TYR A 394 -13.22 20.46 12.03
N GLY A 395 -12.88 19.51 11.16
CA GLY A 395 -13.20 19.50 9.74
C GLY A 395 -12.17 20.27 8.93
N TYR A 396 -11.47 19.58 8.02
CA TYR A 396 -10.42 20.19 7.18
C TYR A 396 -10.92 21.38 6.36
N ASN A 397 -12.18 21.35 5.90
CA ASN A 397 -12.79 22.44 5.15
C ASN A 397 -13.02 23.71 5.97
N ASN A 398 -13.04 23.62 7.30
CA ASN A 398 -13.19 24.75 8.21
C ASN A 398 -11.85 25.45 8.48
N VAL A 399 -10.72 24.82 8.15
CA VAL A 399 -9.39 25.40 8.36
C VAL A 399 -9.16 26.54 7.38
N PRO A 400 -8.80 27.76 7.85
CA PRO A 400 -8.63 28.92 6.98
C PRO A 400 -7.43 28.74 6.05
N LYS A 401 -7.68 28.88 4.74
CA LYS A 401 -6.62 28.83 3.73
C LYS A 401 -5.71 30.05 3.87
N SER A 402 -4.44 29.82 4.18
CA SER A 402 -3.41 30.87 4.23
C SER A 402 -2.34 30.66 3.16
N LYS A 403 -1.66 31.73 2.76
CA LYS A 403 -0.48 31.65 1.87
C LYS A 403 0.78 31.61 2.72
N PRO A 404 1.76 30.74 2.40
CA PRO A 404 3.04 30.74 3.10
C PRO A 404 3.70 32.12 2.96
N LYS A 405 4.25 32.63 4.07
CA LYS A 405 4.85 33.98 4.15
C LYS A 405 6.23 34.06 3.49
N SER A 406 6.82 32.93 3.11
CA SER A 406 8.13 32.86 2.49
C SER A 406 8.04 33.10 0.97
N MET A 407 8.64 34.20 0.52
CA MET A 407 8.88 34.42 -0.91
C MET A 407 10.14 33.65 -1.32
N THR A 408 10.04 32.81 -2.33
CA THR A 408 11.17 32.06 -2.88
C THR A 408 11.32 32.34 -4.37
N ILE A 409 12.56 32.38 -4.86
CA ILE A 409 12.86 32.49 -6.29
C ILE A 409 13.19 31.08 -6.78
N GLY A 410 12.29 30.50 -7.57
CA GLY A 410 12.51 29.20 -8.19
C GLY A 410 13.54 29.27 -9.33
N GLY A 411 14.35 28.22 -9.48
CA GLY A 411 15.27 28.04 -10.60
C GLY A 411 14.91 26.79 -11.40
N ARG A 412 14.98 26.87 -12.74
CA ARG A 412 14.85 25.67 -13.59
C ARG A 412 16.17 24.90 -13.58
N GLN A 413 16.10 23.58 -13.40
CA GLN A 413 17.29 22.72 -13.56
C GLN A 413 17.86 22.91 -14.99
N PRO A 414 19.16 23.21 -15.14
CA PRO A 414 19.77 23.49 -16.43
C PRO A 414 19.53 22.39 -17.48
N LEU A 415 19.65 21.13 -17.08
CA LEU A 415 19.42 19.97 -17.95
C LEU A 415 17.99 19.91 -18.51
N ASN A 416 16.98 20.12 -17.67
CA ASN A 416 15.59 20.14 -18.12
C ASN A 416 15.31 21.34 -19.03
N ARG A 417 15.83 22.53 -18.68
CA ARG A 417 15.71 23.72 -19.53
C ARG A 417 16.34 23.50 -20.91
N PHE A 418 17.47 22.83 -20.96
CA PHE A 418 18.16 22.51 -22.20
C PHE A 418 17.43 21.44 -23.01
N SER A 419 16.98 20.37 -22.36
CA SER A 419 16.14 19.32 -22.96
C SER A 419 14.87 19.89 -23.59
N ASP A 420 14.16 20.79 -22.90
CA ASP A 420 12.95 21.45 -23.41
C ASP A 420 13.22 22.25 -24.69
N LYS A 421 14.38 22.93 -24.76
CA LYS A 421 14.79 23.66 -25.97
C LYS A 421 15.09 22.71 -27.11
N ILE A 422 15.81 21.62 -26.86
CA ILE A 422 16.11 20.61 -27.87
C ILE A 422 14.81 20.00 -28.41
N ARG A 423 13.86 19.61 -27.55
CA ARG A 423 12.56 19.09 -27.99
C ARG A 423 11.85 20.05 -28.93
N ALA A 424 11.78 21.33 -28.58
CA ALA A 424 11.14 22.33 -29.42
C ALA A 424 11.82 22.47 -30.79
N GLU A 425 13.15 22.32 -30.85
CA GLU A 425 13.89 22.38 -32.10
C GLU A 425 13.70 21.14 -32.97
N VAL A 426 13.72 19.95 -32.38
CA VAL A 426 13.46 18.69 -33.09
C VAL A 426 12.01 18.64 -33.60
N ALA A 427 11.05 19.11 -32.81
CA ALA A 427 9.66 19.28 -33.24
C ALA A 427 9.52 20.26 -34.44
N ARG A 428 10.25 21.39 -34.42
CA ARG A 428 10.30 22.33 -35.58
C ARG A 428 10.93 21.72 -36.83
N ALA A 429 11.74 20.67 -36.70
CA ALA A 429 12.28 19.91 -37.83
C ALA A 429 11.27 18.90 -38.40
N GLY A 430 10.03 18.84 -37.89
CA GLY A 430 8.99 17.94 -38.39
C GLY A 430 9.04 16.54 -37.78
N TYR A 431 9.78 16.33 -36.68
CA TYR A 431 9.74 15.10 -35.91
C TYR A 431 8.66 15.17 -34.85
N MET A 432 8.00 14.05 -34.60
CA MET A 432 6.95 13.92 -33.60
C MET A 432 7.49 13.29 -32.33
N GLU A 433 7.27 13.93 -31.19
CA GLU A 433 7.74 13.39 -29.90
C GLU A 433 6.88 12.19 -29.50
N VAL A 434 7.52 11.13 -29.02
CA VAL A 434 6.87 9.95 -28.45
C VAL A 434 7.32 9.77 -27.01
N LEU A 435 6.48 9.09 -26.22
CA LEU A 435 6.76 8.74 -24.84
C LEU A 435 6.70 7.23 -24.69
N THR A 436 7.87 6.61 -24.50
CA THR A 436 7.97 5.16 -24.37
C THR A 436 8.15 4.73 -22.92
N PHE A 437 7.90 3.44 -22.65
CA PHE A 437 8.17 2.86 -21.34
C PHE A 437 9.67 2.85 -21.05
N VAL A 438 10.00 3.01 -19.76
CA VAL A 438 11.38 2.91 -19.28
C VAL A 438 11.83 1.45 -19.13
N LEU A 439 10.88 0.54 -18.95
CA LEU A 439 11.11 -0.89 -18.83
C LEU A 439 10.86 -1.58 -20.17
N THR A 440 11.70 -2.56 -20.49
CA THR A 440 11.67 -3.35 -21.73
C THR A 440 12.08 -4.79 -21.42
N SER A 441 11.86 -5.71 -22.37
CA SER A 441 12.37 -7.07 -22.25
C SER A 441 13.89 -7.12 -22.44
N HIS A 442 14.53 -8.14 -21.88
CA HIS A 442 15.97 -8.36 -22.10
C HIS A 442 16.26 -8.59 -23.59
N GLU A 443 15.41 -9.36 -24.26
CA GLU A 443 15.50 -9.67 -25.69
C GLU A 443 15.45 -8.40 -26.57
N GLU A 444 14.49 -7.49 -26.33
CA GLU A 444 14.36 -6.23 -27.06
C GLU A 444 15.55 -5.30 -26.86
N ASN A 445 16.15 -5.27 -25.67
CA ASN A 445 17.27 -4.40 -25.34
C ASN A 445 18.62 -4.90 -25.90
N PHE A 446 18.74 -6.21 -26.14
CA PHE A 446 19.98 -6.85 -26.56
C PHE A 446 19.85 -7.63 -27.87
N ASP A 447 19.28 -8.84 -27.85
CA ASP A 447 19.28 -9.74 -29.00
C ASP A 447 18.59 -9.10 -30.23
N MET A 448 17.45 -8.44 -30.04
CA MET A 448 16.73 -7.81 -31.15
C MET A 448 17.51 -6.66 -31.80
N LEU A 449 18.43 -6.03 -31.06
CA LEU A 449 19.35 -5.01 -31.56
C LEU A 449 20.69 -5.58 -32.03
N ASN A 450 20.84 -6.91 -32.09
CA ASN A 450 22.11 -7.61 -32.38
C ASN A 450 23.24 -7.24 -31.38
N ARG A 451 22.89 -6.82 -30.17
CA ARG A 451 23.83 -6.49 -29.10
C ARG A 451 24.01 -7.70 -28.17
N THR A 452 25.22 -7.90 -27.67
CA THR A 452 25.49 -8.88 -26.62
C THR A 452 25.40 -8.21 -25.25
N ASP A 453 24.69 -8.83 -24.33
CA ASP A 453 24.72 -8.40 -22.93
C ASP A 453 26.08 -8.76 -22.30
N ASP A 454 26.77 -7.75 -21.79
CA ASP A 454 28.04 -7.91 -21.08
C ASP A 454 27.87 -8.10 -19.57
N GLY A 455 26.61 -8.10 -19.09
CA GLY A 455 26.24 -8.23 -17.68
C GLY A 455 26.55 -6.99 -16.83
N ASN A 456 27.12 -5.94 -17.44
CA ASN A 456 27.62 -4.76 -16.73
C ASN A 456 26.98 -3.46 -17.23
N LYS A 457 26.04 -3.52 -18.19
CA LYS A 457 25.38 -2.32 -18.76
C LYS A 457 23.95 -2.14 -18.32
N ALA A 458 23.09 -3.16 -18.40
CA ALA A 458 21.67 -3.02 -18.11
C ALA A 458 21.33 -3.33 -16.65
N VAL A 459 20.35 -2.60 -16.12
CA VAL A 459 19.76 -2.89 -14.80
C VAL A 459 18.63 -3.90 -14.97
N ILE A 460 18.72 -5.03 -14.25
CA ILE A 460 17.77 -6.15 -14.33
C ILE A 460 16.81 -6.12 -13.13
N ILE A 461 15.51 -6.28 -13.39
CA ILE A 461 14.48 -6.37 -12.36
C ILE A 461 14.46 -7.79 -11.79
N ALA A 462 14.52 -7.92 -10.47
CA ALA A 462 14.64 -9.23 -9.81
C ALA A 462 13.41 -10.15 -10.00
N ASN A 463 12.19 -9.59 -9.90
CA ASN A 463 10.94 -10.35 -10.01
C ASN A 463 9.94 -9.62 -10.92
N PRO A 464 10.17 -9.60 -12.24
CA PRO A 464 9.29 -8.92 -13.18
C PRO A 464 7.96 -9.67 -13.29
N ARG A 465 6.84 -8.93 -13.36
CA ARG A 465 5.51 -9.53 -13.51
C ARG A 465 5.24 -10.04 -14.93
N THR A 466 5.83 -9.40 -15.91
CA THR A 466 5.72 -9.72 -17.34
C THR A 466 7.13 -9.71 -17.94
N SER A 467 7.34 -10.50 -18.99
CA SER A 467 8.62 -10.53 -19.72
C SER A 467 8.96 -9.20 -20.39
N GLU A 468 7.95 -8.34 -20.63
CA GLU A 468 8.17 -6.99 -21.18
C GLU A 468 8.84 -6.02 -20.20
N PHE A 469 8.94 -6.36 -18.91
CA PHE A 469 9.49 -5.48 -17.86
C PHE A 469 10.67 -6.13 -17.12
N GLU A 470 11.56 -6.79 -17.85
CA GLU A 470 12.73 -7.48 -17.29
C GLU A 470 13.91 -6.54 -17.02
N VAL A 471 14.12 -5.54 -17.87
CA VAL A 471 15.27 -4.64 -17.78
C VAL A 471 14.85 -3.19 -17.93
N VAL A 472 15.67 -2.30 -17.34
CA VAL A 472 15.58 -0.86 -17.59
C VAL A 472 16.30 -0.55 -18.91
N ARG A 473 15.68 0.24 -19.78
CA ARG A 473 16.24 0.58 -21.09
C ARG A 473 17.63 1.22 -20.98
N SER A 474 18.60 0.69 -21.73
CA SER A 474 19.95 1.26 -21.84
C SER A 474 20.11 2.18 -23.06
N SER A 475 19.11 2.19 -23.94
CA SER A 475 19.00 3.02 -25.14
C SER A 475 17.53 3.25 -25.48
N LEU A 476 17.21 4.36 -26.14
CA LEU A 476 15.86 4.64 -26.64
C LEU A 476 15.54 3.88 -27.95
N MET A 477 16.52 3.21 -28.56
CA MET A 477 16.39 2.57 -29.88
C MET A 477 15.30 1.49 -29.93
N SER A 478 15.33 0.52 -29.00
CA SER A 478 14.35 -0.57 -28.95
C SER A 478 12.93 -0.03 -28.81
N CYS A 479 12.77 0.99 -27.98
CA CYS A 479 11.50 1.63 -27.68
C CYS A 479 10.93 2.39 -28.89
N LEU A 480 11.77 3.15 -29.61
CA LEU A 480 11.34 3.84 -30.83
C LEU A 480 10.98 2.86 -31.96
N LEU A 481 11.76 1.79 -32.15
CA LEU A 481 11.45 0.75 -33.14
C LEU A 481 10.14 0.02 -32.81
N LYS A 482 9.91 -0.33 -31.53
CA LYS A 482 8.65 -0.91 -31.07
C LYS A 482 7.47 0.03 -31.32
N THR A 483 7.63 1.32 -31.05
CA THR A 483 6.60 2.35 -31.31
C THR A 483 6.28 2.44 -32.80
N LEU A 484 7.30 2.44 -33.66
CA LEU A 484 7.11 2.44 -35.11
C LEU A 484 6.34 1.20 -35.57
N LYS A 485 6.70 0.00 -35.06
CA LYS A 485 6.01 -1.26 -35.39
C LYS A 485 4.53 -1.21 -35.07
N HIS A 486 4.15 -0.71 -33.90
CA HIS A 486 2.73 -0.61 -33.50
C HIS A 486 1.93 0.35 -34.38
N ASN A 487 2.59 1.29 -35.05
CA ASN A 487 1.94 2.32 -35.87
C ASN A 487 2.06 2.07 -37.38
N ILE A 488 2.64 0.94 -37.80
CA ILE A 488 2.93 0.71 -39.23
C ILE A 488 1.69 0.47 -40.09
N ASP A 489 0.63 -0.07 -39.48
CA ASP A 489 -0.64 -0.36 -40.14
C ASP A 489 -1.56 0.89 -40.23
N HIS A 490 -1.15 2.02 -39.63
CA HIS A 490 -1.90 3.27 -39.74
C HIS A 490 -1.75 3.91 -41.14
N PRO A 491 -2.85 4.43 -41.73
CA PRO A 491 -2.80 5.04 -43.05
C PRO A 491 -1.85 6.25 -43.06
N ARG A 492 -0.92 6.26 -44.03
CA ARG A 492 0.06 7.33 -44.20
C ARG A 492 -0.63 8.65 -44.57
N PRO A 493 -0.14 9.82 -44.11
CA PRO A 493 0.96 10.01 -43.17
C PRO A 493 0.59 9.49 -41.77
N ILE A 494 1.55 8.86 -41.08
CA ILE A 494 1.35 8.34 -39.71
C ILE A 494 1.10 9.55 -38.80
N LYS A 495 -0.18 9.88 -38.62
CA LYS A 495 -0.65 10.83 -37.61
C LYS A 495 -0.73 10.04 -36.30
N MET A 496 0.36 10.03 -35.52
CA MET A 496 0.22 9.54 -34.15
C MET A 496 -0.58 10.56 -33.36
N ARG A 497 -1.61 10.04 -32.71
CA ARG A 497 -2.57 10.83 -31.97
C ARG A 497 -1.93 11.21 -30.64
N SER A 498 -1.74 12.50 -30.36
CA SER A 498 -1.40 12.95 -29.00
C SER A 498 -2.63 12.78 -28.11
N GLY A 499 -2.62 11.80 -27.20
CA GLY A 499 -3.66 11.61 -26.21
C GLY A 499 -3.14 11.87 -24.81
N GLY A 500 -3.60 12.96 -24.19
CA GLY A 500 -3.73 13.02 -22.74
C GLY A 500 -4.83 12.06 -22.29
N VAL A 501 -4.65 11.52 -21.09
CA VAL A 501 -5.37 10.37 -20.52
C VAL A 501 -6.81 10.75 -20.16
N ASP A 502 -7.77 9.96 -20.64
CA ASP A 502 -9.05 9.62 -19.99
C ASP A 502 -9.44 8.21 -20.47
N ALA A 503 -10.17 7.43 -19.65
CA ALA A 503 -10.14 5.96 -19.58
C ALA A 503 -10.38 5.15 -20.89
N ASP A 504 -10.92 5.73 -21.96
CA ASP A 504 -11.06 5.12 -23.31
C ASP A 504 -10.79 6.16 -24.43
N GLY A 505 -9.80 7.02 -24.20
CA GLY A 505 -9.50 8.31 -24.85
C GLY A 505 -9.65 8.45 -26.38
N MET A 506 -10.80 8.98 -26.79
CA MET A 506 -11.08 9.46 -28.15
C MET A 506 -11.72 10.85 -28.07
N THR A 507 -11.03 11.94 -28.47
CA THR A 507 -11.58 13.13 -29.19
C THR A 507 -10.45 14.03 -29.74
N LEU A 508 -10.82 14.83 -30.75
CA LEU A 508 -10.08 15.54 -31.80
C LEU A 508 -9.67 16.97 -31.44
N VAL A 509 -8.55 17.47 -32.00
CA VAL A 509 -8.47 18.79 -32.65
C VAL A 509 -7.54 18.72 -33.87
N THR A 510 -8.05 19.24 -34.98
CA THR A 510 -7.40 19.40 -36.28
C THR A 510 -6.53 20.66 -36.35
N ASN A 511 -5.45 20.65 -37.13
CA ASN A 511 -5.16 21.79 -38.02
C ASN A 511 -4.41 21.37 -39.29
N GLY A 512 -5.10 21.62 -40.41
CA GLY A 512 -4.63 22.04 -41.73
C GLY A 512 -3.28 21.58 -42.27
N GLY A 513 -3.35 20.82 -43.37
CA GLY A 513 -2.27 20.69 -44.35
C GLY A 513 -2.51 19.54 -45.32
N LEU A 514 -3.06 19.85 -46.50
CA LEU A 514 -3.04 18.94 -47.64
C LEU A 514 -1.60 18.79 -48.15
N GLY A 515 -1.15 17.57 -48.43
CA GLY A 515 0.04 17.30 -49.26
C GLY A 515 0.83 16.08 -48.81
N GLU A 516 0.85 15.05 -49.67
CA GLU A 516 1.76 13.89 -49.74
C GLU A 516 2.05 13.07 -48.46
N ALA A 517 2.19 11.75 -48.63
CA ALA A 517 2.49 10.82 -47.53
C ALA A 517 3.89 11.12 -46.94
N THR A 518 3.95 11.88 -45.85
CA THR A 518 5.20 12.15 -45.12
C THR A 518 5.66 10.90 -44.37
N ALA A 519 6.97 10.63 -44.46
CA ALA A 519 7.66 9.56 -43.75
C ALA A 519 7.41 9.63 -42.23
N PRO A 520 7.20 8.53 -41.50
CA PRO A 520 7.24 8.54 -40.04
C PRO A 520 8.60 9.01 -39.52
N THR A 521 8.59 10.21 -38.92
CA THR A 521 9.71 10.82 -38.20
C THR A 521 9.34 10.99 -36.74
N ILE A 522 9.98 10.22 -35.86
CA ILE A 522 9.69 10.22 -34.42
C ILE A 522 10.94 10.50 -33.61
N PHE A 523 10.78 11.07 -32.43
CA PHE A 523 11.89 11.31 -31.52
C PHE A 523 11.44 11.20 -30.06
N GLU A 524 12.39 10.99 -29.16
CA GLU A 524 12.17 11.04 -27.72
C GLU A 524 13.37 11.72 -27.04
N VAL A 525 13.09 12.51 -26.01
CA VAL A 525 14.10 13.00 -25.07
C VAL A 525 13.81 12.43 -23.68
N GLY A 526 14.53 11.37 -23.33
CA GLY A 526 14.25 10.55 -22.16
C GLY A 526 15.51 10.02 -21.47
N ASP A 527 15.35 9.57 -20.23
CA ASP A 527 16.44 8.93 -19.49
C ASP A 527 16.65 7.49 -19.95
N VAL A 528 17.91 7.10 -20.05
CA VAL A 528 18.36 5.70 -20.11
C VAL A 528 19.16 5.41 -18.86
N VAL A 529 19.19 4.14 -18.44
CA VAL A 529 19.89 3.73 -17.22
C VAL A 529 21.00 2.78 -17.55
N SER A 530 22.17 3.03 -16.98
CA SER A 530 23.32 2.14 -17.04
C SER A 530 23.83 1.84 -15.64
N LEU A 531 24.39 0.64 -15.45
CA LEU A 531 25.11 0.33 -14.21
C LEU A 531 26.35 1.23 -14.09
N ASP A 532 26.53 1.79 -12.89
CA ASP A 532 27.61 2.72 -12.58
C ASP A 532 28.03 2.51 -11.12
N THR A 533 29.12 1.79 -10.93
CA THR A 533 29.67 1.45 -9.61
C THR A 533 30.26 2.67 -8.88
N SER A 534 30.40 3.82 -9.55
CA SER A 534 30.82 5.06 -8.90
C SER A 534 29.67 5.77 -8.16
N ARG A 535 28.43 5.39 -8.42
CA ARG A 535 27.23 5.94 -7.77
C ARG A 535 26.84 5.09 -6.56
N ASP A 536 26.24 5.75 -5.58
CA ASP A 536 25.74 5.14 -4.34
C ASP A 536 24.68 4.05 -4.59
N VAL A 537 23.79 4.27 -5.56
CA VAL A 537 22.74 3.31 -5.95
C VAL A 537 23.23 2.24 -6.95
N GLY A 538 24.48 2.32 -7.41
CA GLY A 538 25.08 1.37 -8.37
C GLY A 538 24.59 1.52 -9.83
N ALA A 539 23.80 2.56 -10.13
CA ALA A 539 23.30 2.88 -11.46
C ALA A 539 23.25 4.39 -11.67
N SER A 540 23.26 4.83 -12.92
CA SER A 540 23.14 6.23 -13.30
C SER A 540 22.12 6.43 -14.42
N ASN A 541 21.35 7.52 -14.30
CA ASN A 541 20.49 7.99 -15.38
C ASN A 541 21.32 8.89 -16.29
N ASN A 542 21.08 8.79 -17.60
CA ASN A 542 21.64 9.70 -18.59
C ASN A 542 20.54 10.13 -19.57
N ARG A 543 20.34 11.45 -19.71
CA ARG A 543 19.35 12.02 -20.63
C ARG A 543 19.84 11.90 -22.09
N ARG A 544 19.11 11.11 -22.88
CA ARG A 544 19.37 10.92 -24.31
C ARG A 544 18.31 11.63 -25.15
N LEU A 545 18.74 12.14 -26.30
CA LEU A 545 17.87 12.47 -27.43
C LEU A 545 18.01 11.33 -28.43
N ALA A 546 16.91 10.70 -28.80
CA ALA A 546 16.89 9.75 -29.91
C ALA A 546 15.89 10.18 -30.97
N ALA A 547 16.22 9.97 -32.24
CA ALA A 547 15.31 10.20 -33.36
C ALA A 547 15.41 9.07 -34.38
N LEU A 548 14.28 8.73 -34.99
CA LEU A 548 14.12 7.66 -35.96
C LEU A 548 13.38 8.20 -37.19
N TYR A 549 13.98 7.98 -38.36
CA TYR A 549 13.37 8.22 -39.67
C TYR A 549 13.12 6.87 -40.34
N CYS A 550 11.92 6.64 -40.87
CA CYS A 550 11.60 5.43 -41.63
C CYS A 550 10.82 5.78 -42.90
N ASN A 551 11.25 5.29 -44.06
CA ASN A 551 10.56 5.47 -45.34
C ASN A 551 11.04 4.42 -46.36
N SER A 552 10.55 4.45 -47.59
CA SER A 552 11.05 3.60 -48.69
C SER A 552 12.56 3.76 -48.94
N ASN A 553 13.10 4.95 -48.64
CA ASN A 553 14.53 5.23 -48.60
C ASN A 553 14.98 5.40 -47.14
N SER A 554 16.23 5.07 -46.83
CA SER A 554 16.73 5.11 -45.46
C SER A 554 16.74 6.50 -44.83
N GLY A 555 16.80 7.58 -45.63
CA GLY A 555 16.84 8.96 -45.14
C GLY A 555 18.05 9.27 -44.27
N PHE A 556 19.22 8.75 -44.65
CA PHE A 556 20.45 8.92 -43.87
C PHE A 556 20.84 10.40 -43.78
N GLU A 557 20.70 11.10 -44.91
CA GLU A 557 20.87 12.54 -45.09
C GLU A 557 19.90 13.39 -44.24
N GLU A 558 18.67 12.93 -44.00
CA GLU A 558 17.68 13.65 -43.19
C GLU A 558 18.08 13.68 -41.71
N ILE A 559 18.51 12.52 -41.18
CA ILE A 559 18.97 12.41 -39.80
C ILE A 559 20.33 13.11 -39.63
N MET A 560 21.23 13.06 -40.62
CA MET A 560 22.44 13.90 -40.60
C MET A 560 22.09 15.39 -40.57
N GLY A 561 21.11 15.83 -41.36
CA GLY A 561 20.61 17.21 -41.34
C GLY A 561 20.04 17.62 -39.97
N LEU A 562 19.35 16.71 -39.28
CA LEU A 562 18.87 16.92 -37.92
C LEU A 562 20.04 17.10 -36.93
N VAL A 563 21.04 16.22 -36.97
CA VAL A 563 22.24 16.33 -36.12
C VAL A 563 22.98 17.64 -36.38
N ASP A 564 23.19 18.00 -37.65
CA ASP A 564 23.83 19.26 -38.03
C ASP A 564 23.06 20.47 -37.50
N ARG A 565 21.72 20.41 -37.49
CA ARG A 565 20.87 21.45 -36.92
C ARG A 565 21.02 21.53 -35.40
N ILE A 566 21.02 20.40 -34.69
CA ILE A 566 21.25 20.34 -33.24
C ILE A 566 22.62 20.91 -32.89
N VAL A 567 23.68 20.45 -33.57
CA VAL A 567 25.06 20.93 -33.39
C VAL A 567 25.16 22.44 -33.60
N LYS A 568 24.47 23.01 -34.61
CA LYS A 568 24.43 24.47 -34.84
C LYS A 568 23.73 25.24 -33.73
N ILE A 569 22.65 24.69 -33.17
CA ILE A 569 21.84 25.33 -32.13
C ILE A 569 22.54 25.27 -30.77
N VAL A 570 23.23 24.16 -30.49
CA VAL A 570 23.92 23.89 -29.23
C VAL A 570 25.27 24.63 -29.12
N ARG A 571 25.71 25.34 -30.17
CA ARG A 571 26.99 26.07 -30.18
C ARG A 571 27.14 26.96 -28.94
N ALA A 572 27.98 26.50 -28.02
CA ALA A 572 28.37 27.19 -26.81
C ALA A 572 29.91 27.22 -26.74
N PRO A 573 30.52 28.19 -26.04
CA PRO A 573 31.98 28.34 -26.01
C PRO A 573 32.75 27.10 -25.53
N HIS A 574 32.11 26.27 -24.69
CA HIS A 574 32.64 25.03 -24.14
C HIS A 574 32.32 23.78 -24.96
N ILE A 575 31.49 23.90 -26.02
CA ILE A 575 31.10 22.80 -26.91
C ILE A 575 31.68 23.08 -28.29
N ASN A 576 32.85 22.51 -28.55
CA ASN A 576 33.51 22.63 -29.83
C ASN A 576 33.39 21.32 -30.59
N PHE A 577 32.69 21.37 -31.73
CA PHE A 577 32.76 20.31 -32.72
C PHE A 577 33.89 20.67 -33.70
N GLY A 578 34.75 19.71 -34.04
CA GLY A 578 35.79 19.89 -35.04
C GLY A 578 35.23 20.16 -36.44
N GLN A 579 36.11 20.35 -37.44
CA GLN A 579 35.68 20.47 -38.85
C GLN A 579 34.91 19.23 -39.33
N THR A 580 35.20 18.06 -38.78
CA THR A 580 34.44 16.82 -39.00
C THR A 580 34.15 16.16 -37.65
N TYR A 581 32.87 16.04 -37.28
CA TYR A 581 32.42 15.38 -36.04
C TYR A 581 31.77 14.00 -36.28
N TYR A 582 31.73 13.54 -37.52
CA TYR A 582 31.33 12.18 -37.88
C TYR A 582 32.58 11.31 -38.05
N VAL A 583 32.69 10.27 -37.21
CA VAL A 583 33.77 9.28 -37.30
C VAL A 583 33.15 7.91 -37.64
N PRO A 584 33.59 7.21 -38.70
CA PRO A 584 33.05 5.89 -39.03
C PRO A 584 33.07 4.92 -37.85
N SER A 585 32.00 4.13 -37.69
CA SER A 585 31.84 3.16 -36.61
C SER A 585 31.48 1.76 -37.13
N SER A 586 31.46 0.79 -36.22
CA SER A 586 31.14 -0.61 -36.50
C SER A 586 30.28 -1.24 -35.39
N GLU A 587 29.22 -0.54 -35.00
CA GLU A 587 28.22 -1.04 -34.04
C GLU A 587 27.30 -2.07 -34.73
N PRO A 588 26.89 -3.14 -34.02
CA PRO A 588 26.19 -4.28 -34.61
C PRO A 588 24.73 -4.00 -35.00
N GLU A 589 24.09 -3.03 -34.37
CA GLU A 589 22.71 -2.62 -34.66
C GLU A 589 22.55 -1.87 -36.00
N PHE A 590 23.66 -1.47 -36.64
CA PHE A 590 23.66 -0.68 -37.87
C PHE A 590 24.21 -1.41 -39.08
N PHE A 591 23.78 -0.97 -40.26
CA PHE A 591 24.27 -1.44 -41.55
C PHE A 591 25.75 -1.07 -41.77
N THR A 592 26.55 -2.04 -42.20
CA THR A 592 28.00 -1.90 -42.36
C THR A 592 28.34 -0.76 -43.33
N LYS A 593 29.31 0.09 -42.94
CA LYS A 593 29.76 1.29 -43.69
C LYS A 593 28.71 2.42 -43.82
N ARG A 594 27.54 2.32 -43.19
CA ARG A 594 26.49 3.35 -43.17
C ARG A 594 26.15 3.78 -41.74
N GLN A 595 27.19 4.04 -40.96
CA GLN A 595 27.10 4.43 -39.56
C GLN A 595 28.32 5.25 -39.13
N CYS A 596 28.12 6.12 -38.16
CA CYS A 596 29.15 6.95 -37.57
C CYS A 596 28.89 7.24 -36.08
N LYS A 597 29.98 7.46 -35.35
CA LYS A 597 29.98 8.11 -34.04
C LYS A 597 29.96 9.62 -34.21
N ILE A 598 29.25 10.28 -33.30
CA ILE A 598 29.25 11.73 -33.16
C ILE A 598 30.25 12.06 -32.05
N VAL A 599 31.28 12.83 -32.38
CA VAL A 599 32.38 13.16 -31.45
C VAL A 599 32.60 14.66 -31.33
N MET A 600 32.97 15.11 -30.13
CA MET A 600 33.43 16.46 -29.86
C MET A 600 34.91 16.65 -30.25
N SER A 601 35.40 17.89 -30.30
CA SER A 601 36.78 18.20 -30.68
C SER A 601 37.83 17.65 -29.71
N ASP A 602 37.44 17.36 -28.47
CA ASP A 602 38.27 16.71 -27.44
C ASP A 602 38.32 15.17 -27.59
N GLY A 603 37.62 14.61 -28.59
CA GLY A 603 37.53 13.17 -28.84
C GLY A 603 36.42 12.46 -28.04
N LYS A 604 35.65 13.18 -27.21
CA LYS A 604 34.55 12.57 -26.45
C LYS A 604 33.41 12.16 -27.39
N GLN A 605 33.00 10.90 -27.32
CA GLN A 605 31.81 10.41 -28.02
C GLN A 605 30.55 10.94 -27.33
N VAL A 606 29.68 11.60 -28.09
CA VAL A 606 28.40 12.15 -27.61
C VAL A 606 27.21 11.43 -28.21
N GLY A 607 27.38 10.55 -29.17
CA GLY A 607 26.27 9.83 -29.78
C GLY A 607 26.69 8.94 -30.93
N TYR A 608 25.69 8.34 -31.56
CA TYR A 608 25.86 7.49 -32.73
C TYR A 608 24.68 7.67 -33.67
N LEU A 609 24.93 7.45 -34.97
CA LEU A 609 23.98 7.62 -36.04
C LEU A 609 24.23 6.53 -37.09
N GLY A 610 23.17 5.91 -37.59
CA GLY A 610 23.32 4.86 -38.59
C GLY A 610 22.02 4.41 -39.23
N ILE A 611 22.13 3.82 -40.42
CA ILE A 611 21.03 3.04 -41.02
C ILE A 611 20.89 1.75 -40.19
N VAL A 612 19.72 1.47 -39.66
CA VAL A 612 19.44 0.28 -38.84
C VAL A 612 19.66 -0.99 -39.68
N HIS A 613 20.31 -1.99 -39.09
CA HIS A 613 20.61 -3.25 -39.77
C HIS A 613 19.31 -3.98 -40.17
N ALA A 614 19.28 -4.56 -41.38
CA ALA A 614 18.07 -5.20 -41.91
C ALA A 614 17.57 -6.36 -41.04
N GLU A 615 18.48 -7.05 -40.35
CA GLU A 615 18.11 -8.09 -39.39
C GLU A 615 17.36 -7.52 -38.17
N VAL A 616 17.82 -6.40 -37.61
CA VAL A 616 17.16 -5.73 -36.49
C VAL A 616 15.75 -5.30 -36.91
N LEU A 617 15.60 -4.67 -38.07
CA LEU A 617 14.29 -4.29 -38.61
C LEU A 617 13.36 -5.50 -38.78
N ARG A 618 13.90 -6.62 -39.29
CA ARG A 618 13.15 -7.88 -39.41
C ARG A 618 12.71 -8.42 -38.05
N LYS A 619 13.57 -8.39 -37.03
CA LYS A 619 13.23 -8.82 -35.66
C LYS A 619 12.10 -7.96 -35.07
N PHE A 620 12.13 -6.64 -35.30
CA PHE A 620 11.05 -5.72 -34.90
C PHE A 620 9.85 -5.71 -35.87
N GLY A 621 9.86 -6.51 -36.95
CA GLY A 621 8.75 -6.60 -37.92
C GLY A 621 8.52 -5.34 -38.75
N ILE A 622 9.57 -4.56 -39.02
CA ILE A 622 9.56 -3.32 -39.81
C ILE A 622 10.08 -3.64 -41.23
N PRO A 623 9.28 -3.43 -42.30
CA PRO A 623 9.62 -3.74 -43.68
C PRO A 623 10.46 -2.64 -44.36
N ASP A 624 10.26 -1.38 -43.98
CA ASP A 624 10.91 -0.21 -44.59
C ASP A 624 12.25 0.11 -43.91
N PRO A 625 13.27 0.59 -44.64
CA PRO A 625 14.55 0.98 -44.06
C PRO A 625 14.41 2.17 -43.09
N CYS A 626 15.16 2.11 -41.99
CA CYS A 626 15.19 3.17 -40.97
C CYS A 626 16.59 3.74 -40.76
N THR A 627 16.70 5.03 -40.48
CA THR A 627 17.90 5.65 -39.91
C THR A 627 17.60 6.12 -38.49
N PHE A 628 18.51 5.82 -37.57
CA PHE A 628 18.39 6.16 -36.16
C PHE A 628 19.58 7.02 -35.72
N VAL A 629 19.34 7.94 -34.79
CA VAL A 629 20.37 8.68 -34.06
C VAL A 629 20.05 8.68 -32.58
N GLU A 630 21.07 8.55 -31.74
CA GLU A 630 20.99 8.79 -30.29
C GLU A 630 22.16 9.64 -29.82
N ILE A 631 21.86 10.68 -29.03
CA ILE A 631 22.81 11.69 -28.55
C ILE A 631 22.66 11.84 -27.03
N ASP A 632 23.79 11.85 -26.33
CA ASP A 632 23.95 12.29 -24.95
C ASP A 632 23.67 13.79 -24.81
N ILE A 633 22.54 14.15 -24.23
CA ILE A 633 22.21 15.58 -24.04
C ILE A 633 23.00 16.15 -22.87
N GLU A 634 23.34 15.34 -21.87
CA GLU A 634 24.13 15.80 -20.72
C GLU A 634 25.55 16.15 -21.12
N ALA A 635 26.13 15.41 -22.07
CA ALA A 635 27.43 15.78 -22.64
C ALA A 635 27.40 17.10 -23.45
N LEU A 636 26.22 17.58 -23.82
CA LEU A 636 25.99 18.82 -24.58
C LEU A 636 25.54 20.00 -23.70
N LEU A 637 25.52 19.82 -22.38
CA LEU A 637 25.25 20.89 -21.42
C LEU A 637 26.58 21.42 -20.85
#